data_AF-A0A3P7NN92-F1
#
_entry.id   AF-A0A3P7NN92-F1
#
_cell.length_a   1.000
_cell.length_b   1.000
_cell.length_c   1.000
_cell.angle_alpha   90.00
_cell.angle_beta   90.00
_cell.angle_gamma   90.00
#
_symmetry.space_group_name_H-M   'P 1'
#
loop_
_entity.id
_entity.type
_entity.pdbx_description
1 polymer ?
#
loop_
_entity_poly.entity_id
_entity_poly.type
_entity_poly.pdbx_seq_one_letter_code
_entity_poly.pdbx_strand_id
1 'polypeptide(L)'
;MEALVAEKETQIAEILKEGERMAQEQLKTNNIIKSLRAKEKANEQKMQRTSSALTRAQTEIERLKAELATAQGSESKSLGALNQVNRQNLKLEKDLAALNNELGLSREKVKHLEKTVQAHEAGKQQMVEKLEETQRHLSAAHSRLETMQGSEQQQAALHEETDRLRNQIDEMRRAASKQQRSLEQAREQSAQEVSYYRSRLANAETQLELMGETASSVAKPLLSRIESLQSSLDDQTAAFEQTEQRLSAQIEDLQAKLSASEQTDRELKQRLIDSETTIATLRDELKKAKSEKDEMQKQLTESSNQLQDMDTFLQRLQGDIMAANRKVSEVRKTCSSLEEENRTEREVSAHLRAELKEARTALQEIVSRKNSVAEGHVKNSPSSPKTSTVSIASVDERSSQRSLSSSETPTSTPAIQPSSAPMQFASSLEYLQARKHSDFSFPADYRETFLAKQTTMRVY
;
A
#
# COMPACT_ATOMS: atom_id res chain seq x y z
N MET A 1 -225.21 -46.70 -170.66
CA MET A 1 -223.82 -46.64 -171.13
C MET A 1 -222.92 -45.97 -170.09
N GLU A 2 -223.15 -44.70 -169.73
CA GLU A 2 -222.21 -43.91 -168.92
C GLU A 2 -221.87 -44.49 -167.54
N ALA A 3 -222.81 -45.18 -166.87
CA ALA A 3 -222.60 -45.76 -165.54
C ALA A 3 -221.42 -46.75 -165.44
N LEU A 4 -220.98 -47.36 -166.55
CA LEU A 4 -219.89 -48.36 -166.54
C LEU A 4 -218.49 -47.74 -166.56
N VAL A 5 -218.36 -46.44 -166.86
CA VAL A 5 -217.05 -45.77 -166.99
C VAL A 5 -216.49 -45.39 -165.62
N ALA A 6 -217.31 -44.78 -164.76
CA ALA A 6 -216.91 -44.31 -163.43
C ALA A 6 -216.35 -45.43 -162.53
N GLU A 7 -216.91 -46.65 -162.61
CA GLU A 7 -216.48 -47.80 -161.82
C GLU A 7 -215.05 -48.27 -162.17
N LYS A 8 -214.60 -48.03 -163.42
CA LYS A 8 -213.25 -48.40 -163.86
C LYS A 8 -212.18 -47.41 -163.41
N GLU A 9 -212.50 -46.13 -163.31
CA GLU A 9 -211.56 -45.11 -162.82
C GLU A 9 -211.29 -45.27 -161.32
N THR A 10 -212.31 -45.66 -160.52
CA THR A 10 -212.15 -45.95 -159.09
C THR A 10 -211.15 -47.08 -158.80
N GLN A 11 -211.16 -48.16 -159.59
CA GLN A 11 -210.21 -49.27 -159.39
C GLN A 11 -208.74 -48.86 -159.65
N ILE A 12 -208.50 -47.92 -160.57
CA ILE A 12 -207.14 -47.44 -160.89
C ILE A 12 -206.59 -46.60 -159.73
N ALA A 13 -207.43 -45.79 -159.09
CA ALA A 13 -207.04 -44.97 -157.94
C ALA A 13 -206.61 -45.79 -156.72
N GLU A 14 -207.28 -46.91 -156.43
CA GLU A 14 -206.94 -47.78 -155.30
C GLU A 14 -205.61 -48.52 -155.51
N ILE A 15 -205.36 -49.05 -156.72
CA ILE A 15 -204.13 -49.78 -157.05
C ILE A 15 -202.90 -48.87 -156.94
N LEU A 16 -202.98 -47.61 -157.39
CA LEU A 16 -201.90 -46.64 -157.24
C LEU A 16 -201.57 -46.34 -155.77
N LYS A 17 -202.61 -46.18 -154.94
CA LYS A 17 -202.49 -45.88 -153.51
C LYS A 17 -201.86 -47.03 -152.73
N GLU A 18 -202.17 -48.27 -153.09
CA GLU A 18 -201.54 -49.47 -152.51
C GLU A 18 -200.08 -49.62 -152.96
N GLY A 19 -199.75 -49.21 -154.18
CA GLY A 19 -198.37 -49.11 -154.69
C GLY A 19 -197.50 -48.12 -153.89
N GLU A 20 -198.00 -46.92 -153.62
CA GLU A 20 -197.30 -45.95 -152.74
C GLU A 20 -197.08 -46.49 -151.33
N ARG A 21 -198.09 -47.16 -150.75
CA ARG A 21 -198.01 -47.76 -149.41
C ARG A 21 -196.87 -48.78 -149.33
N MET A 22 -196.78 -49.67 -150.33
CA MET A 22 -195.78 -50.73 -150.39
C MET A 22 -194.35 -50.19 -150.57
N ALA A 23 -194.19 -49.14 -151.38
CA ALA A 23 -192.90 -48.46 -151.56
C ALA A 23 -192.37 -47.85 -150.25
N GLN A 24 -193.24 -47.21 -149.44
CA GLN A 24 -192.84 -46.68 -148.14
C GLN A 24 -192.42 -47.77 -147.14
N GLU A 25 -193.04 -48.95 -147.18
CA GLU A 25 -192.68 -50.07 -146.28
C GLU A 25 -191.33 -50.71 -146.66
N GLN A 26 -191.01 -50.83 -147.96
CA GLN A 26 -189.65 -51.20 -148.37
C GLN A 26 -188.60 -50.17 -147.94
N LEU A 27 -188.90 -48.87 -148.05
CA LEU A 27 -187.95 -47.81 -147.67
C LEU A 27 -187.70 -47.80 -146.15
N LYS A 28 -188.75 -47.97 -145.34
CA LYS A 28 -188.65 -48.13 -143.87
C LYS A 28 -187.81 -49.35 -143.48
N THR A 29 -188.07 -50.51 -144.06
CA THR A 29 -187.35 -51.76 -143.73
C THR A 29 -185.88 -51.73 -144.16
N ASN A 30 -185.55 -51.15 -145.32
CA ASN A 30 -184.15 -50.98 -145.77
C ASN A 30 -183.34 -50.08 -144.80
N ASN A 31 -183.95 -48.99 -144.31
CA ASN A 31 -183.34 -48.10 -143.33
C ASN A 31 -183.10 -48.79 -141.97
N ILE A 32 -184.04 -49.63 -141.51
CA ILE A 32 -183.87 -50.44 -140.29
C ILE A 32 -182.68 -51.42 -140.42
N ILE A 33 -182.57 -52.12 -141.55
CA ILE A 33 -181.46 -53.06 -141.81
C ILE A 33 -180.10 -52.34 -141.80
N LYS A 34 -180.01 -51.15 -142.39
CA LYS A 34 -178.79 -50.32 -142.29
C LYS A 34 -178.47 -49.91 -140.84
N SER A 35 -179.48 -49.52 -140.05
CA SER A 35 -179.29 -49.15 -138.65
C SER A 35 -178.77 -50.32 -137.80
N LEU A 36 -179.31 -51.53 -137.99
CA LEU A 36 -178.89 -52.72 -137.27
C LEU A 36 -177.45 -53.13 -137.62
N ARG A 37 -177.10 -53.21 -138.91
CA ARG A 37 -175.70 -53.49 -139.34
C ARG A 37 -174.69 -52.45 -138.83
N ALA A 38 -175.11 -51.19 -138.69
CA ALA A 38 -174.25 -50.14 -138.12
C ALA A 38 -174.03 -50.34 -136.61
N LYS A 39 -175.08 -50.68 -135.85
CA LYS A 39 -175.01 -51.01 -134.42
C LYS A 39 -174.18 -52.27 -134.16
N GLU A 40 -174.38 -53.31 -134.95
CA GLU A 40 -173.63 -54.57 -134.91
C GLU A 40 -172.13 -54.32 -135.07
N LYS A 41 -171.72 -53.63 -136.16
CA LYS A 41 -170.32 -53.26 -136.40
C LYS A 41 -169.73 -52.37 -135.31
N ALA A 42 -170.52 -51.47 -134.72
CA ALA A 42 -170.08 -50.64 -133.59
C ALA A 42 -169.92 -51.46 -132.29
N ASN A 43 -170.77 -52.46 -132.06
CA ASN A 43 -170.69 -53.34 -130.90
C ASN A 43 -169.51 -54.32 -131.02
N GLU A 44 -169.22 -54.82 -132.23
CA GLU A 44 -168.04 -55.64 -132.54
C GLU A 44 -166.74 -54.87 -132.22
N GLN A 45 -166.63 -53.62 -132.69
CA GLN A 45 -165.51 -52.75 -132.33
C GLN A 45 -165.42 -52.47 -130.83
N LYS A 46 -166.55 -52.36 -130.12
CA LYS A 46 -166.58 -52.19 -128.66
C LYS A 46 -166.06 -53.45 -127.95
N MET A 47 -166.52 -54.63 -128.36
CA MET A 47 -166.12 -55.93 -127.84
C MET A 47 -164.62 -56.19 -128.04
N GLN A 48 -164.08 -55.87 -129.23
CA GLN A 48 -162.66 -55.97 -129.53
C GLN A 48 -161.80 -55.00 -128.69
N ARG A 49 -162.30 -53.77 -128.44
CA ARG A 49 -161.67 -52.81 -127.51
C ARG A 49 -161.69 -53.29 -126.06
N THR A 50 -162.80 -53.85 -125.58
CA THR A 50 -162.86 -54.38 -124.21
C THR A 50 -161.99 -55.63 -124.02
N SER A 51 -161.90 -56.51 -125.02
CA SER A 51 -161.01 -57.68 -124.99
C SER A 51 -159.52 -57.28 -124.97
N SER A 52 -159.13 -56.33 -125.83
CA SER A 52 -157.76 -55.80 -125.85
C SER A 52 -157.41 -54.92 -124.63
N ALA A 53 -158.40 -54.32 -123.96
CA ALA A 53 -158.19 -53.67 -122.66
C ALA A 53 -158.05 -54.69 -121.51
N LEU A 54 -158.90 -55.72 -121.48
CA LEU A 54 -158.88 -56.79 -120.47
C LEU A 54 -157.56 -57.55 -120.49
N THR A 55 -157.09 -57.95 -121.67
CA THR A 55 -155.80 -58.66 -121.83
C THR A 55 -154.60 -57.81 -121.40
N ARG A 56 -154.59 -56.49 -121.71
CA ARG A 56 -153.57 -55.56 -121.17
C ARG A 56 -153.62 -55.46 -119.65
N ALA A 57 -154.81 -55.35 -119.07
CA ALA A 57 -155.00 -55.29 -117.63
C ALA A 57 -154.54 -56.60 -116.95
N GLN A 58 -154.80 -57.76 -117.56
CA GLN A 58 -154.30 -59.05 -117.09
C GLN A 58 -152.76 -59.13 -117.15
N THR A 59 -152.13 -58.73 -118.27
CA THR A 59 -150.66 -58.70 -118.34
C THR A 59 -150.04 -57.73 -117.34
N GLU A 60 -150.70 -56.59 -117.09
CA GLU A 60 -150.22 -55.61 -116.09
C GLU A 60 -150.41 -56.11 -114.65
N ILE A 61 -151.49 -56.83 -114.35
CA ILE A 61 -151.69 -57.48 -113.05
C ILE A 61 -150.62 -58.55 -112.79
N GLU A 62 -150.28 -59.40 -113.76
CA GLU A 62 -149.19 -60.37 -113.57
C GLU A 62 -147.80 -59.70 -113.51
N ARG A 63 -147.59 -58.61 -114.25
CA ARG A 63 -146.38 -57.77 -114.15
C ARG A 63 -146.23 -57.18 -112.73
N LEU A 64 -147.28 -56.56 -112.20
CA LEU A 64 -147.32 -55.97 -110.86
C LEU A 64 -147.20 -57.02 -109.74
N LYS A 65 -147.75 -58.23 -109.93
CA LYS A 65 -147.51 -59.36 -109.01
C LYS A 65 -146.04 -59.79 -108.98
N ALA A 66 -145.38 -59.85 -110.14
CA ALA A 66 -143.96 -60.18 -110.22
C ALA A 66 -143.07 -59.08 -109.60
N GLU A 67 -143.42 -57.80 -109.80
CA GLU A 67 -142.78 -56.66 -109.13
C GLU A 67 -143.01 -56.70 -107.61
N LEU A 68 -144.23 -56.99 -107.14
CA LEU A 68 -144.51 -57.13 -105.71
C LEU A 68 -143.74 -58.29 -105.08
N ALA A 69 -143.66 -59.44 -105.75
CA ALA A 69 -142.91 -60.60 -105.26
C ALA A 69 -141.40 -60.35 -105.22
N THR A 70 -140.85 -59.64 -106.21
CA THR A 70 -139.42 -59.26 -106.22
C THR A 70 -139.10 -58.16 -105.21
N ALA A 71 -140.02 -57.22 -104.97
CA ALA A 71 -139.92 -56.22 -103.91
C ALA A 71 -140.00 -56.84 -102.51
N GLN A 72 -140.94 -57.75 -102.24
CA GLN A 72 -141.00 -58.51 -100.98
C GLN A 72 -139.74 -59.38 -100.78
N GLY A 73 -139.21 -59.96 -101.87
CA GLY A 73 -137.96 -60.71 -101.85
C GLY A 73 -136.72 -59.85 -101.57
N SER A 74 -136.68 -58.59 -102.01
CA SER A 74 -135.58 -57.66 -101.72
C SER A 74 -135.73 -56.99 -100.35
N GLU A 75 -136.95 -56.69 -99.92
CA GLU A 75 -137.28 -56.24 -98.57
C GLU A 75 -136.88 -57.28 -97.53
N SER A 76 -137.27 -58.55 -97.71
CA SER A 76 -136.90 -59.66 -96.82
C SER A 76 -135.38 -59.85 -96.71
N LYS A 77 -134.64 -59.74 -97.82
CA LYS A 77 -133.16 -59.73 -97.81
C LYS A 77 -132.60 -58.52 -97.07
N SER A 78 -133.18 -57.33 -97.27
CA SER A 78 -132.75 -56.08 -96.64
C SER A 78 -133.01 -56.09 -95.13
N LEU A 79 -134.16 -56.62 -94.70
CA LEU A 79 -134.52 -56.83 -93.29
C LEU A 79 -133.64 -57.90 -92.64
N GLY A 80 -133.27 -58.95 -93.38
CA GLY A 80 -132.26 -59.92 -92.96
C GLY A 80 -130.88 -59.29 -92.73
N ALA A 81 -130.42 -58.45 -93.67
CA ALA A 81 -129.16 -57.71 -93.56
C ALA A 81 -129.20 -56.68 -92.40
N LEU A 82 -130.29 -55.93 -92.25
CA LEU A 82 -130.50 -54.98 -91.16
C LEU A 82 -130.47 -55.67 -89.79
N ASN A 83 -131.12 -56.84 -89.66
CA ASN A 83 -131.06 -57.63 -88.44
C ASN A 83 -129.66 -58.18 -88.15
N GLN A 84 -128.88 -58.53 -89.18
CA GLN A 84 -127.48 -58.94 -89.00
C GLN A 84 -126.60 -57.77 -88.55
N VAL A 85 -126.76 -56.59 -89.15
CA VAL A 85 -126.07 -55.35 -88.74
C VAL A 85 -126.46 -54.96 -87.31
N ASN A 86 -127.75 -55.02 -86.94
CA ASN A 86 -128.19 -54.76 -85.56
C ASN A 86 -127.59 -55.74 -84.56
N ARG A 87 -127.47 -57.04 -84.89
CA ARG A 87 -126.77 -58.03 -84.07
C ARG A 87 -125.27 -57.73 -83.93
N GLN A 88 -124.63 -57.23 -84.99
CA GLN A 88 -123.23 -56.82 -84.95
C GLN A 88 -123.03 -55.56 -84.12
N ASN A 89 -123.87 -54.53 -84.28
CA ASN A 89 -123.86 -53.32 -83.45
C ASN A 89 -124.07 -53.66 -81.96
N LEU A 90 -125.10 -54.44 -81.62
CA LEU A 90 -125.36 -54.90 -80.24
C LEU A 90 -124.22 -55.75 -79.64
N LYS A 91 -123.35 -56.34 -80.47
CA LYS A 91 -122.11 -56.98 -80.01
C LYS A 91 -121.01 -55.95 -79.81
N LEU A 92 -120.77 -55.08 -80.79
CA LEU A 92 -119.75 -54.02 -80.72
C LEU A 92 -120.01 -53.06 -79.55
N GLU A 93 -121.25 -52.72 -79.24
CA GLU A 93 -121.65 -51.93 -78.06
C GLU A 93 -121.26 -52.63 -76.75
N LYS A 94 -121.44 -53.95 -76.65
CA LYS A 94 -121.04 -54.74 -75.48
C LYS A 94 -119.52 -54.89 -75.36
N ASP A 95 -118.84 -55.15 -76.49
CA ASP A 95 -117.39 -55.25 -76.54
C ASP A 95 -116.75 -53.88 -76.19
N LEU A 96 -117.31 -52.76 -76.66
CA LEU A 96 -116.92 -51.40 -76.28
C LEU A 96 -117.21 -51.09 -74.81
N ALA A 97 -118.33 -51.54 -74.26
CA ALA A 97 -118.62 -51.37 -72.82
C ALA A 97 -117.63 -52.15 -71.95
N ALA A 98 -117.28 -53.38 -72.34
CA ALA A 98 -116.25 -54.19 -71.66
C ALA A 98 -114.88 -53.51 -71.73
N LEU A 99 -114.43 -53.10 -72.92
CA LEU A 99 -113.16 -52.40 -73.13
C LEU A 99 -113.08 -51.07 -72.36
N ASN A 100 -114.18 -50.30 -72.25
CA ASN A 100 -114.20 -49.09 -71.44
C ASN A 100 -114.08 -49.38 -69.94
N ASN A 101 -114.69 -50.47 -69.44
CA ASN A 101 -114.55 -50.89 -68.05
C ASN A 101 -113.11 -51.36 -67.75
N GLU A 102 -112.51 -52.18 -68.62
CA GLU A 102 -111.11 -52.61 -68.49
C GLU A 102 -110.13 -51.43 -68.56
N LEU A 103 -110.37 -50.47 -69.47
CA LEU A 103 -109.59 -49.24 -69.57
C LEU A 103 -109.75 -48.35 -68.32
N GLY A 104 -110.94 -48.32 -67.71
CA GLY A 104 -111.19 -47.67 -66.43
C GLY A 104 -110.37 -48.28 -65.30
N LEU A 105 -110.49 -49.60 -65.08
CA LEU A 105 -109.74 -50.34 -64.07
C LEU A 105 -108.22 -50.23 -64.28
N SER A 106 -107.76 -50.24 -65.54
CA SER A 106 -106.35 -50.05 -65.88
C SER A 106 -105.85 -48.64 -65.53
N ARG A 107 -106.62 -47.59 -65.84
CA ARG A 107 -106.33 -46.21 -65.43
C ARG A 107 -106.30 -46.03 -63.91
N GLU A 108 -107.21 -46.66 -63.19
CA GLU A 108 -107.21 -46.64 -61.72
C GLU A 108 -106.00 -47.37 -61.13
N LYS A 109 -105.62 -48.52 -61.70
CA LYS A 109 -104.42 -49.26 -61.31
C LYS A 109 -103.14 -48.46 -61.57
N VAL A 110 -103.02 -47.79 -62.72
CA VAL A 110 -101.90 -46.87 -63.02
C VAL A 110 -101.87 -45.73 -62.00
N LYS A 111 -103.00 -45.06 -61.76
CA LYS A 111 -103.12 -43.97 -60.78
C LYS A 111 -102.83 -44.40 -59.33
N HIS A 112 -103.06 -45.67 -58.99
CA HIS A 112 -102.63 -46.23 -57.71
C HIS A 112 -101.11 -46.47 -57.67
N LEU A 113 -100.54 -47.06 -58.72
CA LEU A 113 -99.10 -47.29 -58.84
C LEU A 113 -98.31 -45.98 -58.81
N GLU A 114 -98.73 -44.96 -59.55
CA GLU A 114 -98.18 -43.60 -59.52
C GLU A 114 -98.10 -43.04 -58.09
N LYS A 115 -99.19 -43.17 -57.31
CA LYS A 115 -99.21 -42.76 -55.89
C LYS A 115 -98.23 -43.57 -55.03
N THR A 116 -98.12 -44.88 -55.25
CA THR A 116 -97.15 -45.70 -54.50
C THR A 116 -95.71 -45.34 -54.85
N VAL A 117 -95.40 -45.05 -56.13
CA VAL A 117 -94.08 -44.58 -56.56
C VAL A 117 -93.76 -43.23 -55.91
N GLN A 118 -94.67 -42.25 -55.98
CA GLN A 118 -94.51 -40.94 -55.33
C GLN A 118 -94.28 -41.07 -53.81
N ALA A 119 -95.00 -41.98 -53.13
CA ALA A 119 -94.80 -42.24 -51.70
C ALA A 119 -93.43 -42.89 -51.41
N HIS A 120 -92.96 -43.81 -52.26
CA HIS A 120 -91.63 -44.41 -52.12
C HIS A 120 -90.50 -43.43 -52.46
N GLU A 121 -90.69 -42.53 -53.43
CA GLU A 121 -89.74 -41.47 -53.78
C GLU A 121 -89.60 -40.44 -52.65
N ALA A 122 -90.72 -39.98 -52.09
CA ALA A 122 -90.73 -39.10 -50.91
C ALA A 122 -90.09 -39.80 -49.69
N GLY A 123 -90.40 -41.07 -49.45
CA GLY A 123 -89.77 -41.86 -48.40
C GLY A 123 -88.25 -42.04 -48.61
N LYS A 124 -87.81 -42.21 -49.85
CA LYS A 124 -86.38 -42.27 -50.21
C LYS A 124 -85.69 -40.92 -49.98
N GLN A 125 -86.32 -39.81 -50.36
CA GLN A 125 -85.80 -38.45 -50.11
C GLN A 125 -85.60 -38.21 -48.62
N GLN A 126 -86.61 -38.48 -47.79
CA GLN A 126 -86.51 -38.36 -46.32
C GLN A 126 -85.43 -39.25 -45.70
N MET A 127 -85.14 -40.42 -46.28
CA MET A 127 -84.04 -41.28 -45.83
C MET A 127 -82.67 -40.76 -46.26
N VAL A 128 -82.55 -40.14 -47.44
CA VAL A 128 -81.32 -39.46 -47.88
C VAL A 128 -81.04 -38.24 -47.01
N GLU A 129 -82.04 -37.39 -46.75
CA GLU A 129 -81.94 -36.22 -45.88
C GLU A 129 -81.41 -36.60 -44.48
N LYS A 130 -82.01 -37.63 -43.85
CA LYS A 130 -81.56 -38.15 -42.55
C LYS A 130 -80.16 -38.77 -42.59
N LEU A 131 -79.76 -39.37 -43.71
CA LEU A 131 -78.41 -39.91 -43.87
C LEU A 131 -77.38 -38.78 -44.01
N GLU A 132 -77.70 -37.71 -44.73
CA GLU A 132 -76.85 -36.52 -44.77
C GLU A 132 -76.79 -35.79 -43.41
N GLU A 133 -77.91 -35.66 -42.70
CA GLU A 133 -77.95 -35.09 -41.34
C GLU A 133 -77.07 -35.88 -40.36
N THR A 134 -77.23 -37.20 -40.32
CA THR A 134 -76.40 -38.06 -39.47
C THR A 134 -74.92 -38.05 -39.88
N GLN A 135 -74.61 -37.95 -41.18
CA GLN A 135 -73.23 -37.76 -41.65
C GLN A 135 -72.64 -36.40 -41.24
N ARG A 136 -73.43 -35.31 -41.29
CA ARG A 136 -73.05 -33.97 -40.79
C ARG A 136 -72.83 -33.97 -39.28
N HIS A 137 -73.68 -34.66 -38.52
CA HIS A 137 -73.48 -34.81 -37.07
C HIS A 137 -72.26 -35.67 -36.73
N LEU A 138 -71.99 -36.74 -37.49
CA LEU A 138 -70.83 -37.60 -37.31
C LEU A 138 -69.52 -36.87 -37.62
N SER A 139 -69.44 -36.09 -38.71
CA SER A 139 -68.24 -35.31 -39.02
C SER A 139 -68.01 -34.18 -38.02
N ALA A 140 -69.07 -33.50 -37.58
CA ALA A 140 -68.98 -32.50 -36.50
C ALA A 140 -68.54 -33.12 -35.16
N ALA A 141 -68.94 -34.36 -34.87
CA ALA A 141 -68.48 -35.09 -33.69
C ALA A 141 -67.00 -35.50 -33.77
N HIS A 142 -66.53 -35.96 -34.95
CA HIS A 142 -65.11 -36.28 -35.16
C HIS A 142 -64.22 -35.04 -35.04
N SER A 143 -64.58 -33.94 -35.70
CA SER A 143 -63.82 -32.68 -35.61
C SER A 143 -63.77 -32.15 -34.17
N ARG A 144 -64.85 -32.27 -33.39
CA ARG A 144 -64.83 -31.97 -31.95
C ARG A 144 -63.86 -32.88 -31.19
N LEU A 145 -63.91 -34.19 -31.42
CA LEU A 145 -63.03 -35.16 -30.76
C LEU A 145 -61.55 -34.90 -31.08
N GLU A 146 -61.22 -34.58 -32.33
CA GLU A 146 -59.87 -34.15 -32.74
C GLU A 146 -59.42 -32.88 -32.00
N THR A 147 -60.29 -31.86 -31.89
CA THR A 147 -59.95 -30.63 -31.13
C THR A 147 -59.79 -30.90 -29.63
N MET A 148 -60.58 -31.81 -29.05
CA MET A 148 -60.41 -32.20 -27.64
C MET A 148 -59.08 -32.93 -27.44
N GLN A 149 -58.77 -33.93 -28.27
CA GLN A 149 -57.48 -34.66 -28.20
C GLN A 149 -56.27 -33.74 -28.38
N GLY A 150 -56.34 -32.77 -29.30
CA GLY A 150 -55.29 -31.74 -29.45
C GLY A 150 -55.14 -30.88 -28.18
N SER A 151 -56.24 -30.49 -27.54
CA SER A 151 -56.20 -29.71 -26.30
C SER A 151 -55.73 -30.54 -25.09
N GLU A 152 -56.07 -31.83 -25.02
CA GLU A 152 -55.60 -32.77 -23.98
C GLU A 152 -54.09 -33.00 -24.12
N GLN A 153 -53.58 -33.20 -25.34
CA GLN A 153 -52.14 -33.31 -25.62
C GLN A 153 -51.40 -32.02 -25.24
N GLN A 154 -51.96 -30.84 -25.55
CA GLN A 154 -51.36 -29.56 -25.16
C GLN A 154 -51.37 -29.36 -23.64
N GLN A 155 -52.45 -29.73 -22.94
CA GLN A 155 -52.50 -29.72 -21.47
C GLN A 155 -51.48 -30.68 -20.86
N ALA A 156 -51.34 -31.90 -21.38
CA ALA A 156 -50.34 -32.86 -20.92
C ALA A 156 -48.91 -32.32 -21.08
N ALA A 157 -48.58 -31.73 -22.22
CA ALA A 157 -47.27 -31.10 -22.46
C ALA A 157 -46.99 -29.93 -21.49
N LEU A 158 -47.98 -29.07 -21.24
CA LEU A 158 -47.88 -27.97 -20.27
C LEU A 158 -47.75 -28.48 -18.82
N HIS A 159 -48.39 -29.61 -18.48
CA HIS A 159 -48.21 -30.26 -17.19
C HIS A 159 -46.78 -30.82 -17.03
N GLU A 160 -46.25 -31.52 -18.04
CA GLU A 160 -44.85 -31.98 -18.00
C GLU A 160 -43.86 -30.81 -17.87
N GLU A 161 -44.07 -29.71 -18.60
CA GLU A 161 -43.22 -28.51 -18.49
C GLU A 161 -43.32 -27.88 -17.09
N THR A 162 -44.53 -27.77 -16.55
CA THR A 162 -44.77 -27.27 -15.19
C THR A 162 -44.05 -28.12 -14.15
N ASP A 163 -44.07 -29.44 -14.26
CA ASP A 163 -43.39 -30.35 -13.33
C ASP A 163 -41.87 -30.39 -13.54
N ARG A 164 -41.37 -30.24 -14.77
CA ARG A 164 -39.93 -30.00 -15.04
C ARG A 164 -39.46 -28.72 -14.34
N LEU A 165 -40.20 -27.63 -14.45
CA LEU A 165 -39.87 -26.34 -13.82
C LEU A 165 -39.96 -26.41 -12.28
N ARG A 166 -40.97 -27.08 -11.72
CA ARG A 166 -41.07 -27.35 -10.26
C ARG A 166 -39.83 -28.10 -9.75
N ASN A 167 -39.45 -29.19 -10.42
CA ASN A 167 -38.28 -29.99 -10.05
C ASN A 167 -36.97 -29.17 -10.10
N GLN A 168 -36.79 -28.30 -11.11
CA GLN A 168 -35.65 -27.37 -11.18
C GLN A 168 -35.66 -26.34 -10.05
N ILE A 169 -36.82 -25.76 -9.73
CA ILE A 169 -36.96 -24.81 -8.61
C ILE A 169 -36.59 -25.47 -7.28
N ASP A 170 -37.05 -26.69 -7.03
CA ASP A 170 -36.73 -27.41 -5.80
C ASP A 170 -35.31 -27.98 -5.78
N GLU A 171 -34.66 -28.19 -6.93
CA GLU A 171 -33.21 -28.42 -7.02
C GLU A 171 -32.42 -27.16 -6.64
N MET A 172 -32.75 -26.02 -7.22
CA MET A 172 -32.09 -24.75 -6.88
C MET A 172 -32.28 -24.38 -5.40
N ARG A 173 -33.48 -24.60 -4.83
CA ARG A 173 -33.73 -24.44 -3.39
C ARG A 173 -32.89 -25.39 -2.53
N ARG A 174 -32.76 -26.67 -2.92
CA ARG A 174 -31.88 -27.64 -2.25
C ARG A 174 -30.40 -27.24 -2.34
N ALA A 175 -29.95 -26.73 -3.49
CA ALA A 175 -28.58 -26.25 -3.69
C ALA A 175 -28.27 -25.01 -2.85
N ALA A 176 -29.14 -23.99 -2.88
CA ALA A 176 -29.02 -22.79 -2.06
C ALA A 176 -29.03 -23.13 -0.56
N SER A 177 -29.89 -24.04 -0.11
CA SER A 177 -29.93 -24.50 1.29
C SER A 177 -28.64 -25.20 1.73
N LYS A 178 -27.99 -25.96 0.83
CA LYS A 178 -26.67 -26.56 1.10
C LYS A 178 -25.57 -25.50 1.17
N GLN A 179 -25.56 -24.55 0.22
CA GLN A 179 -24.59 -23.46 0.17
C GLN A 179 -24.68 -22.55 1.39
N GLN A 180 -25.89 -22.18 1.82
CA GLN A 180 -26.12 -21.38 3.03
C GLN A 180 -25.52 -22.07 4.28
N ARG A 181 -25.81 -23.36 4.49
CA ARG A 181 -25.25 -24.13 5.62
C ARG A 181 -23.72 -24.22 5.58
N SER A 182 -23.13 -24.36 4.39
CA SER A 182 -21.67 -24.38 4.21
C SER A 182 -21.04 -23.02 4.58
N LEU A 183 -21.63 -21.92 4.12
CA LEU A 183 -21.18 -20.56 4.47
C LEU A 183 -21.37 -20.25 5.96
N GLU A 184 -22.45 -20.75 6.57
CA GLU A 184 -22.73 -20.60 7.99
C GLU A 184 -21.73 -21.40 8.86
N GLN A 185 -21.38 -22.63 8.45
CA GLN A 185 -20.33 -23.43 9.08
C GLN A 185 -18.95 -22.77 8.96
N ALA A 186 -18.58 -22.24 7.79
CA ALA A 186 -17.32 -21.53 7.59
C ALA A 186 -17.25 -20.22 8.39
N ARG A 187 -18.38 -19.51 8.50
CA ARG A 187 -18.50 -18.30 9.35
C ARG A 187 -18.34 -18.63 10.83
N GLU A 188 -18.95 -19.72 11.30
CA GLU A 188 -18.86 -20.17 12.68
C GLU A 188 -17.43 -20.61 13.03
N GLN A 189 -16.76 -21.36 12.15
CA GLN A 189 -15.34 -21.70 12.30
C GLN A 189 -14.47 -20.45 12.42
N SER A 190 -14.64 -19.47 11.52
CA SER A 190 -13.89 -18.21 11.57
C SER A 190 -14.20 -17.38 12.83
N ALA A 191 -15.44 -17.40 13.33
CA ALA A 191 -15.82 -16.75 14.57
C ALA A 191 -15.16 -17.41 15.80
N GLN A 192 -15.06 -18.74 15.81
CA GLN A 192 -14.37 -19.52 16.85
C GLN A 192 -12.86 -19.25 16.83
N GLU A 193 -12.22 -19.22 15.65
CA GLU A 193 -10.81 -18.83 15.49
C GLU A 193 -10.55 -17.41 16.00
N VAL A 194 -11.37 -16.42 15.60
CA VAL A 194 -11.24 -15.03 16.06
C VAL A 194 -11.43 -14.92 17.58
N SER A 195 -12.36 -15.69 18.15
CA SER A 195 -12.55 -15.76 19.62
C SER A 195 -11.33 -16.34 20.33
N TYR A 196 -10.77 -17.44 19.82
CA TYR A 196 -9.55 -18.07 20.33
C TYR A 196 -8.34 -17.12 20.27
N TYR A 197 -8.11 -16.46 19.13
CA TYR A 197 -7.00 -15.52 18.99
C TYR A 197 -7.17 -14.27 19.88
N ARG A 198 -8.41 -13.78 20.09
CA ARG A 198 -8.69 -12.69 21.04
C ARG A 198 -8.43 -13.10 22.50
N SER A 199 -8.86 -14.29 22.91
CA SER A 199 -8.58 -14.81 24.25
C SER A 199 -7.08 -15.02 24.47
N ARG A 200 -6.37 -15.56 23.47
CA ARG A 200 -4.90 -15.70 23.52
C ARG A 200 -4.19 -14.35 23.58
N LEU A 201 -4.68 -13.32 22.88
CA LEU A 201 -4.12 -11.97 22.93
C LEU A 201 -4.31 -11.36 24.33
N ALA A 202 -5.53 -11.37 24.88
CA ALA A 202 -5.81 -10.84 26.22
C ALA A 202 -5.01 -11.57 27.32
N ASN A 203 -4.78 -12.88 27.18
CA ASN A 203 -3.92 -13.65 28.09
C ASN A 203 -2.43 -13.26 27.97
N ALA A 204 -1.97 -12.83 26.79
CA ALA A 204 -0.60 -12.33 26.59
C ALA A 204 -0.45 -10.89 27.08
N GLU A 205 -1.46 -10.04 26.88
CA GLU A 205 -1.51 -8.66 27.37
C GLU A 205 -1.48 -8.62 28.90
N THR A 206 -2.31 -9.43 29.58
CA THR A 206 -2.29 -9.54 31.06
C THR A 206 -1.00 -10.14 31.62
N GLN A 207 -0.34 -11.05 30.89
CA GLN A 207 1.01 -11.52 31.25
C GLN A 207 2.07 -10.41 31.11
N LEU A 208 2.01 -9.61 30.05
CA LEU A 208 2.90 -8.47 29.85
C LEU A 208 2.65 -7.36 30.87
N GLU A 209 1.41 -7.12 31.27
CA GLU A 209 1.03 -6.19 32.34
C GLU A 209 1.62 -6.64 33.68
N LEU A 210 1.43 -7.91 34.07
CA LEU A 210 2.02 -8.48 35.28
C LEU A 210 3.56 -8.48 35.25
N MET A 211 4.18 -8.73 34.09
CA MET A 211 5.63 -8.58 33.92
C MET A 211 6.08 -7.12 34.04
N GLY A 212 5.29 -6.17 33.55
CA GLY A 212 5.53 -4.73 33.70
C GLY A 212 5.41 -4.26 35.15
N GLU A 213 4.38 -4.71 35.87
CA GLU A 213 4.20 -4.44 37.30
C GLU A 213 5.35 -5.00 38.14
N THR A 214 5.69 -6.28 37.94
CA THR A 214 6.79 -6.93 38.68
C THR A 214 8.15 -6.31 38.35
N ALA A 215 8.42 -5.99 37.08
CA ALA A 215 9.62 -5.24 36.69
C ALA A 215 9.64 -3.84 37.32
N SER A 216 8.51 -3.12 37.35
CA SER A 216 8.40 -1.81 38.00
C SER A 216 8.61 -1.90 39.52
N SER A 217 8.08 -2.94 40.16
CA SER A 217 8.21 -3.22 41.59
C SER A 217 9.65 -3.57 42.00
N VAL A 218 10.46 -4.11 41.09
CA VAL A 218 11.89 -4.37 41.32
C VAL A 218 12.74 -3.15 40.95
N ALA A 219 12.44 -2.47 39.83
CA ALA A 219 13.22 -1.34 39.34
C ALA A 219 13.12 -0.10 40.25
N LYS A 220 11.93 0.24 40.75
CA LYS A 220 11.71 1.42 41.64
C LYS A 220 12.59 1.41 42.90
N PRO A 221 12.60 0.36 43.75
CA PRO A 221 13.46 0.33 44.93
C PRO A 221 14.95 0.22 44.58
N LEU A 222 15.33 -0.39 43.45
CA LEU A 222 16.72 -0.40 42.99
C LEU A 222 17.19 0.99 42.56
N LEU A 223 16.38 1.74 41.80
CA LEU A 223 16.67 3.13 41.43
C LEU A 223 16.77 4.03 42.66
N SER A 224 15.78 3.96 43.57
CA SER A 224 15.83 4.72 44.83
C SER A 224 17.04 4.35 45.71
N ARG A 225 17.50 3.08 45.66
CA ARG A 225 18.74 2.67 46.33
C ARG A 225 20.00 3.20 45.62
N ILE A 226 20.00 3.30 44.29
CA ILE A 226 21.09 3.92 43.53
C ILE A 226 21.15 5.42 43.84
N GLU A 227 20.03 6.13 43.79
CA GLU A 227 19.91 7.55 44.17
C GLU A 227 20.42 7.80 45.61
N SER A 228 20.01 6.95 46.56
CA SER A 228 20.49 6.99 47.95
C SER A 228 21.99 6.71 48.09
N LEU A 229 22.57 5.86 47.25
CA LEU A 229 24.01 5.57 47.25
C LEU A 229 24.81 6.67 46.54
N GLN A 230 24.26 7.30 45.52
CA GLN A 230 24.85 8.47 44.84
C GLN A 230 24.91 9.66 45.80
N SER A 231 23.79 10.03 46.43
CA SER A 231 23.78 11.08 47.46
C SER A 231 24.78 10.79 48.58
N SER A 232 24.86 9.54 49.06
CA SER A 232 25.83 9.16 50.10
C SER A 232 27.29 9.15 49.62
N LEU A 233 27.55 9.04 48.32
CA LEU A 233 28.89 9.15 47.73
C LEU A 233 29.27 10.63 47.54
N ASP A 234 28.32 11.45 47.10
CA ASP A 234 28.50 12.90 46.95
C ASP A 234 28.74 13.56 48.31
N ASP A 235 27.97 13.20 49.35
CA ASP A 235 28.16 13.61 50.74
C ASP A 235 29.56 13.22 51.27
N GLN A 236 30.01 11.98 50.98
CA GLN A 236 31.35 11.52 51.36
C GLN A 236 32.45 12.26 50.59
N THR A 237 32.25 12.55 49.31
CA THR A 237 33.22 13.27 48.47
C THR A 237 33.38 14.70 48.97
N ALA A 238 32.28 15.42 49.23
CA ALA A 238 32.30 16.75 49.83
C ALA A 238 32.96 16.77 51.23
N ALA A 239 32.73 15.72 52.03
CA ALA A 239 33.41 15.58 53.32
C ALA A 239 34.93 15.35 53.16
N PHE A 240 35.36 14.53 52.19
CA PHE A 240 36.79 14.34 51.90
C PHE A 240 37.44 15.62 51.38
N GLU A 241 36.82 16.31 50.42
CA GLU A 241 37.28 17.62 49.92
C GLU A 241 37.42 18.64 51.05
N GLN A 242 36.46 18.70 51.99
CA GLN A 242 36.56 19.57 53.16
C GLN A 242 37.74 19.18 54.07
N THR A 243 38.02 17.89 54.26
CA THR A 243 39.21 17.46 55.03
C THR A 243 40.52 17.74 54.30
N GLU A 244 40.57 17.59 52.97
CA GLU A 244 41.73 17.88 52.14
C GLU A 244 42.05 19.38 52.14
N GLN A 245 41.03 20.25 51.96
CA GLN A 245 41.16 21.70 52.09
C GLN A 245 41.66 22.09 53.50
N ARG A 246 41.12 21.47 54.55
CA ARG A 246 41.56 21.72 55.94
C ARG A 246 43.02 21.31 56.17
N LEU A 247 43.42 20.13 55.68
CA LEU A 247 44.80 19.66 55.79
C LEU A 247 45.77 20.51 54.97
N SER A 248 45.36 20.94 53.78
CA SER A 248 46.12 21.86 52.93
C SER A 248 46.35 23.20 53.62
N ALA A 249 45.31 23.81 54.19
CA ALA A 249 45.42 25.04 54.98
C ALA A 249 46.30 24.87 56.25
N GLN A 250 46.30 23.68 56.87
CA GLN A 250 47.22 23.36 57.97
C GLN A 250 48.67 23.21 57.50
N ILE A 251 48.90 22.68 56.29
CA ILE A 251 50.23 22.61 55.67
C ILE A 251 50.74 24.02 55.31
N GLU A 252 49.90 24.88 54.76
CA GLU A 252 50.23 26.29 54.45
C GLU A 252 50.60 27.08 55.73
N ASP A 253 49.81 26.96 56.79
CA ASP A 253 50.10 27.57 58.11
C ASP A 253 51.42 27.05 58.71
N LEU A 254 51.70 25.75 58.59
CA LEU A 254 52.97 25.17 59.04
C LEU A 254 54.16 25.60 58.17
N GLN A 255 53.99 25.76 56.86
CA GLN A 255 55.02 26.29 55.95
C GLN A 255 55.29 27.79 56.21
N ALA A 256 54.26 28.58 56.49
CA ALA A 256 54.40 29.98 56.92
C ALA A 256 55.15 30.08 58.26
N LYS A 257 54.82 29.22 59.23
CA LYS A 257 55.53 29.14 60.52
C LYS A 257 56.97 28.67 60.37
N LEU A 258 57.23 27.68 59.50
CA LEU A 258 58.58 27.20 59.22
C LEU A 258 59.43 28.29 58.57
N SER A 259 58.95 28.91 57.50
CA SER A 259 59.69 29.97 56.80
C SER A 259 59.92 31.22 57.66
N ALA A 260 58.97 31.59 58.53
CA ALA A 260 59.18 32.61 59.56
C ALA A 260 60.23 32.19 60.60
N SER A 261 60.20 30.95 61.07
CA SER A 261 61.22 30.41 62.00
C SER A 261 62.61 30.40 61.37
N GLU A 262 62.75 29.91 60.13
CA GLU A 262 63.99 29.98 59.36
C GLU A 262 64.48 31.41 59.19
N GLN A 263 63.58 32.37 58.96
CA GLN A 263 63.96 33.78 58.83
C GLN A 263 64.50 34.33 60.16
N THR A 264 63.87 34.00 61.30
CA THR A 264 64.43 34.38 62.61
C THR A 264 65.76 33.67 62.91
N ASP A 265 65.97 32.43 62.47
CA ASP A 265 67.24 31.71 62.58
C ASP A 265 68.34 32.32 61.70
N ARG A 266 68.01 32.75 60.46
CA ARG A 266 68.92 33.55 59.61
C ARG A 266 69.32 34.85 60.29
N GLU A 267 68.36 35.58 60.87
CA GLU A 267 68.63 36.84 61.59
C GLU A 267 69.46 36.63 62.86
N LEU A 268 69.21 35.56 63.61
CA LEU A 268 70.02 35.19 64.79
C LEU A 268 71.43 34.75 64.39
N LYS A 269 71.59 34.01 63.29
CA LYS A 269 72.90 33.65 62.72
C LYS A 269 73.67 34.86 62.21
N GLN A 270 73.01 35.83 61.58
CA GLN A 270 73.65 37.08 61.19
C GLN A 270 74.11 37.86 62.43
N ARG A 271 73.24 38.05 63.44
CA ARG A 271 73.62 38.70 64.71
C ARG A 271 74.74 37.95 65.44
N LEU A 272 74.81 36.63 65.33
CA LEU A 272 75.92 35.84 65.86
C LEU A 272 77.22 36.18 65.12
N ILE A 273 77.23 36.18 63.78
CA ILE A 273 78.40 36.56 62.97
C ILE A 273 78.83 38.01 63.24
N ASP A 274 77.88 38.94 63.39
CA ASP A 274 78.14 40.34 63.75
C ASP A 274 78.77 40.43 65.16
N SER A 275 78.34 39.58 66.10
CA SER A 275 78.94 39.48 67.43
C SER A 275 80.33 38.81 67.41
N GLU A 276 80.54 37.78 66.59
CA GLU A 276 81.82 37.08 66.47
C GLU A 276 82.88 37.96 65.80
N THR A 277 82.49 38.73 64.78
CA THR A 277 83.37 39.70 64.10
C THR A 277 83.71 40.88 65.01
N THR A 278 82.76 41.45 65.75
CA THR A 278 83.06 42.50 66.74
C THR A 278 83.89 41.98 67.92
N ILE A 279 83.68 40.74 68.37
CA ILE A 279 84.57 40.09 69.34
C ILE A 279 85.96 39.83 68.74
N ALA A 280 86.07 39.51 67.45
CA ALA A 280 87.36 39.35 66.77
C ALA A 280 88.13 40.68 66.67
N THR A 281 87.49 41.77 66.26
CA THR A 281 88.13 43.10 66.25
C THR A 281 88.54 43.53 67.65
N LEU A 282 87.69 43.33 68.67
CA LEU A 282 88.03 43.60 70.07
C LEU A 282 89.21 42.73 70.59
N ARG A 283 89.35 41.49 70.09
CA ARG A 283 90.51 40.63 70.42
C ARG A 283 91.79 41.13 69.76
N ASP A 284 91.74 41.60 68.52
CA ASP A 284 92.90 42.18 67.83
C ASP A 284 93.27 43.56 68.37
N GLU A 285 92.29 44.39 68.75
CA GLU A 285 92.51 45.64 69.51
C GLU A 285 93.15 45.35 70.88
N LEU A 286 92.65 44.37 71.62
CA LEU A 286 93.26 43.93 72.90
C LEU A 286 94.70 43.43 72.69
N LYS A 287 94.96 42.71 71.59
CA LYS A 287 96.31 42.22 71.23
C LYS A 287 97.24 43.37 70.84
N LYS A 288 96.74 44.36 70.08
CA LYS A 288 97.46 45.58 69.71
C LYS A 288 97.79 46.41 70.96
N ALA A 289 96.81 46.69 71.81
CA ALA A 289 96.99 47.40 73.08
C ALA A 289 97.94 46.67 74.04
N LYS A 290 97.94 45.31 74.04
CA LYS A 290 98.97 44.52 74.75
C LYS A 290 100.35 44.73 74.17
N SER A 291 100.53 44.64 72.84
CA SER A 291 101.85 44.89 72.23
C SER A 291 102.33 46.33 72.42
N GLU A 292 101.44 47.32 72.40
CA GLU A 292 101.74 48.72 72.70
C GLU A 292 102.13 48.89 74.17
N LYS A 293 101.41 48.25 75.10
CA LYS A 293 101.81 48.20 76.51
C LYS A 293 103.19 47.57 76.69
N ASP A 294 103.42 46.39 76.11
CA ASP A 294 104.67 45.65 76.27
C ASP A 294 105.86 46.42 75.66
N GLU A 295 105.64 47.14 74.57
CA GLU A 295 106.63 48.05 73.95
C GLU A 295 106.91 49.29 74.82
N MET A 296 105.87 49.96 75.32
CA MET A 296 106.03 51.06 76.28
C MET A 296 106.71 50.58 77.58
N GLN A 297 106.48 49.32 77.99
CA GLN A 297 107.11 48.71 79.15
C GLN A 297 108.58 48.37 78.89
N LYS A 298 108.97 47.96 77.67
CA LYS A 298 110.38 47.88 77.26
C LYS A 298 111.04 49.25 77.33
N GLN A 299 110.46 50.26 76.69
CA GLN A 299 111.01 51.63 76.67
C GLN A 299 111.18 52.20 78.09
N LEU A 300 110.25 51.89 79.00
CA LEU A 300 110.37 52.22 80.42
C LEU A 300 111.54 51.47 81.08
N THR A 301 111.74 50.18 80.81
CA THR A 301 112.92 49.44 81.33
C THR A 301 114.24 49.90 80.71
N GLU A 302 114.28 50.28 79.43
CA GLU A 302 115.47 50.83 78.78
C GLU A 302 115.84 52.19 79.37
N SER A 303 114.85 53.08 79.56
CA SER A 303 115.06 54.37 80.24
C SER A 303 115.47 54.19 81.71
N SER A 304 114.90 53.20 82.41
CA SER A 304 115.30 52.84 83.78
C SER A 304 116.73 52.30 83.85
N ASN A 305 117.15 51.50 82.88
CA ASN A 305 118.53 50.99 82.79
C ASN A 305 119.51 52.13 82.46
N GLN A 306 119.14 53.03 81.53
CA GLN A 306 119.94 54.24 81.24
C GLN A 306 120.09 55.14 82.48
N LEU A 307 119.03 55.31 83.27
CA LEU A 307 119.09 56.01 84.56
C LEU A 307 120.02 55.31 85.56
N GLN A 308 120.00 53.98 85.63
CA GLN A 308 120.88 53.20 86.51
C GLN A 308 122.35 53.23 86.05
N ASP A 309 122.61 53.21 84.74
CA ASP A 309 123.96 53.40 84.18
C ASP A 309 124.49 54.81 84.47
N MET A 310 123.64 55.85 84.36
CA MET A 310 124.01 57.21 84.74
C MET A 310 124.26 57.36 86.24
N ASP A 311 123.45 56.72 87.11
CA ASP A 311 123.68 56.76 88.56
C ASP A 311 124.97 56.04 88.95
N THR A 312 125.24 54.85 88.40
CA THR A 312 126.52 54.15 88.66
C THR A 312 127.73 54.89 88.07
N PHE A 313 127.57 55.65 86.98
CA PHE A 313 128.59 56.55 86.47
C PHE A 313 128.85 57.72 87.42
N LEU A 314 127.80 58.38 87.94
CA LEU A 314 127.90 59.44 88.94
C LEU A 314 128.56 58.95 90.23
N GLN A 315 128.21 57.75 90.72
CA GLN A 315 128.83 57.14 91.90
C GLN A 315 130.34 56.89 91.70
N ARG A 316 130.78 56.44 90.52
CA ARG A 316 132.23 56.34 90.20
C ARG A 316 132.91 57.71 90.23
N LEU A 317 132.32 58.69 89.56
CA LEU A 317 132.86 60.06 89.49
C LEU A 317 133.02 60.68 90.89
N GLN A 318 132.05 60.45 91.78
CA GLN A 318 132.09 60.87 93.17
C GLN A 318 133.19 60.15 93.96
N GLY A 319 133.42 58.85 93.69
CA GLY A 319 134.53 58.07 94.23
C GLY A 319 135.90 58.63 93.82
N ASP A 320 136.10 58.94 92.54
CA ASP A 320 137.33 59.52 92.02
C ASP A 320 137.63 60.90 92.62
N ILE A 321 136.61 61.75 92.76
CA ILE A 321 136.72 63.07 93.43
C ILE A 321 137.14 62.91 94.91
N MET A 322 136.61 61.93 95.64
CA MET A 322 137.03 61.64 97.01
C MET A 322 138.48 61.13 97.08
N ALA A 323 138.90 60.28 96.13
CA ALA A 323 140.27 59.78 96.06
C ALA A 323 141.29 60.89 95.73
N ALA A 324 140.93 61.82 94.83
CA ALA A 324 141.74 62.99 94.50
C ALA A 324 141.90 63.92 95.71
N ASN A 325 140.81 64.25 96.42
CA ASN A 325 140.85 65.12 97.60
C ASN A 325 141.71 64.55 98.75
N ARG A 326 141.71 63.22 98.95
CA ARG A 326 142.62 62.57 99.92
C ARG A 326 144.09 62.82 99.56
N LYS A 327 144.49 62.55 98.30
CA LYS A 327 145.86 62.80 97.83
C LYS A 327 146.28 64.27 97.95
N VAL A 328 145.38 65.21 97.65
CA VAL A 328 145.67 66.66 97.81
C VAL A 328 145.87 67.05 99.28
N SER A 329 145.09 66.47 100.21
CA SER A 329 145.27 66.69 101.65
C SER A 329 146.60 66.10 102.16
N GLU A 330 146.98 64.94 101.64
CA GLU A 330 148.21 64.22 101.99
C GLU A 330 149.46 64.97 101.53
N VAL A 331 149.49 65.43 100.28
CA VAL A 331 150.59 66.27 99.73
C VAL A 331 150.73 67.60 100.48
N ARG A 332 149.63 68.23 100.92
CA ARG A 332 149.72 69.45 101.74
C ARG A 332 150.40 69.21 103.09
N LYS A 333 150.20 68.04 103.72
CA LYS A 333 150.87 67.69 104.98
C LYS A 333 152.37 67.46 104.80
N THR A 334 152.77 66.77 103.73
CA THR A 334 154.20 66.51 103.47
C THR A 334 154.97 67.78 103.14
N CYS A 335 154.39 68.71 102.36
CA CYS A 335 155.01 70.02 102.13
C CYS A 335 155.24 70.80 103.43
N SER A 336 154.23 70.89 104.31
CA SER A 336 154.36 71.61 105.58
C SER A 336 155.43 71.03 106.51
N SER A 337 155.58 69.70 106.53
CA SER A 337 156.63 69.03 107.32
C SER A 337 158.04 69.32 106.78
N LEU A 338 158.21 69.29 105.45
CA LEU A 338 159.50 69.51 104.81
C LEU A 338 159.98 70.96 104.91
N GLU A 339 159.07 71.95 104.89
CA GLU A 339 159.43 73.36 105.10
C GLU A 339 159.92 73.64 106.53
N GLU A 340 159.40 72.93 107.53
CA GLU A 340 159.79 73.05 108.93
C GLU A 340 161.15 72.38 109.21
N GLU A 341 161.38 71.18 108.64
CA GLU A 341 162.66 70.46 108.67
C GLU A 341 163.80 71.24 107.98
N ASN A 342 163.52 71.86 106.83
CA ASN A 342 164.51 72.71 106.14
C ASN A 342 164.86 73.99 106.93
N ARG A 343 164.04 74.38 107.92
CA ARG A 343 164.28 75.58 108.75
C ARG A 343 165.28 75.29 109.86
N THR A 344 165.06 74.21 110.60
CA THR A 344 165.95 73.77 111.69
C THR A 344 167.32 73.35 111.18
N GLU A 345 167.40 72.68 110.02
CA GLU A 345 168.67 72.28 109.41
C GLU A 345 169.57 73.48 109.05
N ARG A 346 168.99 74.62 108.66
CA ARG A 346 169.73 75.87 108.40
C ARG A 346 170.28 76.51 109.67
N GLU A 347 169.51 76.47 110.76
CA GLU A 347 169.91 77.01 112.06
C GLU A 347 171.02 76.16 112.69
N VAL A 348 170.90 74.83 112.66
CA VAL A 348 171.96 73.89 113.06
C VAL A 348 173.23 74.07 112.20
N SER A 349 173.07 74.23 110.88
CA SER A 349 174.18 74.52 109.97
C SER A 349 174.84 75.89 110.19
N ALA A 350 174.14 76.86 110.78
CA ALA A 350 174.73 78.13 111.18
C ALA A 350 175.53 77.97 112.48
N HIS A 351 174.96 77.27 113.46
CA HIS A 351 175.58 77.05 114.78
C HIS A 351 176.88 76.24 114.69
N LEU A 352 176.88 75.13 113.95
CA LEU A 352 178.08 74.29 113.74
C LEU A 352 179.20 75.04 113.01
N ARG A 353 178.89 75.99 112.14
CA ARG A 353 179.92 76.81 111.44
C ARG A 353 180.55 77.87 112.35
N ALA A 354 179.95 78.19 113.50
CA ALA A 354 180.61 78.99 114.53
C ALA A 354 181.62 78.13 115.30
N GLU A 355 181.19 76.99 115.85
CA GLU A 355 182.06 76.06 116.60
C GLU A 355 183.25 75.57 115.78
N LEU A 356 183.03 75.18 114.52
CA LEU A 356 184.08 74.69 113.61
C LEU A 356 185.07 75.81 113.20
N LYS A 357 184.75 77.09 113.48
CA LYS A 357 185.69 78.21 113.31
C LYS A 357 186.55 78.41 114.56
N GLU A 358 185.96 78.22 115.74
CA GLU A 358 186.59 78.38 117.06
C GLU A 358 187.52 77.19 117.42
N ALA A 359 187.07 75.96 117.14
CA ALA A 359 187.90 74.75 117.27
C ALA A 359 189.12 74.77 116.34
N ARG A 360 189.03 75.46 115.19
CA ARG A 360 190.11 75.55 114.20
C ARG A 360 191.24 76.48 114.63
N THR A 361 190.96 77.44 115.50
CA THR A 361 192.01 78.24 116.18
C THR A 361 192.71 77.46 117.30
N ALA A 362 192.04 76.51 117.95
CA ALA A 362 192.68 75.64 118.96
C ALA A 362 193.56 74.53 118.32
N LEU A 363 193.09 73.90 117.24
CA LEU A 363 193.86 72.86 116.51
C LEU A 363 195.02 73.39 115.66
N GLN A 364 195.38 74.67 115.80
CA GLN A 364 196.65 75.21 115.31
C GLN A 364 197.82 74.95 116.30
N GLU A 365 197.52 74.55 117.54
CA GLU A 365 198.54 74.39 118.61
C GLU A 365 199.07 72.96 118.76
N ILE A 366 198.31 71.92 118.34
CA ILE A 366 198.75 70.50 118.37
C ILE A 366 199.18 70.02 116.98
N VAL A 367 200.37 70.48 116.62
CA VAL A 367 201.50 69.63 116.16
C VAL A 367 201.14 68.34 115.41
N SER A 368 201.26 68.42 114.08
CA SER A 368 202.06 67.50 113.26
C SER A 368 201.97 65.98 113.52
N ARG A 369 201.24 65.26 112.64
CA ARG A 369 201.80 64.22 111.72
C ARG A 369 200.76 63.61 110.74
N LYS A 370 200.89 63.94 109.43
CA LYS A 370 200.68 63.05 108.25
C LYS A 370 199.24 62.76 107.68
N ASN A 371 198.82 63.57 106.68
CA ASN A 371 198.21 63.32 105.33
C ASN A 371 197.33 62.03 105.03
N SER A 372 196.27 61.94 104.17
CA SER A 372 195.49 62.88 103.25
C SER A 372 194.40 62.16 102.33
N VAL A 373 193.38 62.87 101.71
CA VAL A 373 192.59 62.61 100.40
C VAL A 373 191.08 62.07 100.31
N ALA A 374 190.15 62.88 99.66
CA ALA A 374 188.99 62.78 98.65
C ALA A 374 187.68 61.84 98.48
N GLU A 375 186.49 62.43 98.07
CA GLU A 375 185.38 62.26 96.99
C GLU A 375 184.34 61.06 96.61
N GLY A 376 183.06 61.34 96.10
CA GLY A 376 182.33 60.68 94.88
C GLY A 376 180.81 60.14 94.74
N HIS A 377 180.11 60.23 93.51
CA HIS A 377 179.05 59.36 92.72
C HIS A 377 177.41 59.45 92.63
N VAL A 378 176.66 58.81 91.60
CA VAL A 378 175.16 58.99 91.16
C VAL A 378 174.40 58.01 90.07
N LYS A 379 173.00 57.86 89.94
CA LYS A 379 171.99 57.49 88.76
C LYS A 379 170.64 56.61 89.09
N ASN A 380 169.56 56.13 88.33
CA ASN A 380 168.90 56.02 86.90
C ASN A 380 167.37 55.40 86.73
N SER A 381 166.60 55.50 85.56
CA SER A 381 165.58 54.53 84.82
C SER A 381 163.93 54.52 84.76
N PRO A 382 163.18 54.30 83.58
CA PRO A 382 161.65 54.06 83.33
C PRO A 382 161.05 53.09 82.12
N SER A 383 159.72 52.67 81.90
CA SER A 383 159.08 51.90 80.65
C SER A 383 157.49 51.45 80.54
N SER A 384 156.85 50.90 79.40
CA SER A 384 155.36 50.37 79.18
C SER A 384 154.78 49.63 77.82
N PRO A 385 153.51 49.01 77.66
CA PRO A 385 152.93 48.05 76.56
C PRO A 385 151.39 48.08 75.95
N LYS A 386 150.83 47.14 75.04
CA LYS A 386 149.42 47.04 74.31
C LYS A 386 148.86 45.65 73.61
N THR A 387 147.55 45.42 73.13
CA THR A 387 146.91 44.20 72.32
C THR A 387 145.36 44.22 71.78
N SER A 388 144.80 43.38 70.78
CA SER A 388 143.32 43.18 70.24
C SER A 388 142.90 41.86 69.35
N THR A 389 141.59 41.57 68.93
CA THR A 389 140.92 40.64 67.82
C THR A 389 139.95 39.39 68.20
N VAL A 390 139.10 38.54 67.46
CA VAL A 390 138.72 38.01 66.03
C VAL A 390 137.22 37.38 65.79
N SER A 391 136.85 36.54 64.74
CA SER A 391 135.44 36.01 64.25
C SER A 391 135.30 34.57 63.52
N ILE A 392 134.12 34.04 63.01
CA ILE A 392 133.83 33.07 61.81
C ILE A 392 132.35 32.47 61.63
N ALA A 393 131.95 31.80 60.48
CA ALA A 393 130.53 31.49 60.02
C ALA A 393 130.24 30.19 59.15
N SER A 394 128.99 30.03 58.59
CA SER A 394 128.49 28.92 57.70
C SER A 394 127.16 29.23 56.89
N VAL A 395 126.71 28.36 55.94
CA VAL A 395 125.61 28.47 54.88
C VAL A 395 125.10 27.02 54.48
N ASP A 396 123.97 26.61 53.82
CA ASP A 396 122.85 27.15 52.96
C ASP A 396 121.43 26.58 53.40
N GLU A 397 120.33 26.21 52.67
CA GLU A 397 119.79 26.02 51.27
C GLU A 397 118.20 25.95 51.34
N ARG A 398 117.24 25.79 50.36
CA ARG A 398 117.11 25.64 48.86
C ARG A 398 115.85 26.44 48.30
N SER A 399 114.72 26.02 47.67
CA SER A 399 114.04 24.77 47.17
C SER A 399 112.86 25.07 46.15
N SER A 400 112.05 24.09 45.67
CA SER A 400 110.98 24.18 44.59
C SER A 400 109.70 23.32 44.88
N GLN A 401 108.57 23.16 44.13
CA GLN A 401 108.02 23.56 42.78
C GLN A 401 106.43 23.51 42.75
N ARG A 402 105.68 23.48 41.59
CA ARG A 402 104.18 23.69 41.54
C ARG A 402 103.37 23.25 40.26
N SER A 403 102.04 23.08 40.37
CA SER A 403 100.96 22.78 39.35
C SER A 403 99.52 23.07 39.91
N LEU A 404 98.30 22.86 39.34
CA LEU A 404 97.61 22.98 38.00
C LEU A 404 96.03 22.93 38.21
N SER A 405 95.14 23.19 37.20
CA SER A 405 93.64 23.20 37.37
C SER A 405 92.73 23.12 36.09
N SER A 406 91.55 22.46 36.11
CA SER A 406 90.43 22.57 35.11
C SER A 406 89.10 21.80 35.45
N SER A 407 88.02 21.99 34.63
CA SER A 407 86.60 21.44 34.63
C SER A 407 85.54 22.20 35.49
N GLU A 408 84.45 22.84 34.97
CA GLU A 408 83.22 22.44 34.20
C GLU A 408 81.99 22.13 35.13
N THR A 409 80.70 22.49 34.91
CA THR A 409 79.84 22.90 33.75
C THR A 409 78.74 23.94 34.14
N PRO A 410 77.99 24.57 33.19
CA PRO A 410 76.52 24.78 33.36
C PRO A 410 75.59 24.92 32.10
N THR A 411 74.34 24.43 32.22
CA THR A 411 73.01 24.98 31.75
C THR A 411 72.57 25.13 30.25
N SER A 412 71.24 24.96 30.02
CA SER A 412 70.31 25.56 28.99
C SER A 412 70.00 24.92 27.60
N THR A 413 68.81 24.28 27.51
CA THR A 413 67.65 24.43 26.56
C THR A 413 67.76 24.41 24.98
N PRO A 414 66.66 24.07 24.24
CA PRO A 414 66.71 23.64 22.81
C PRO A 414 65.83 24.41 21.78
N ALA A 415 65.98 24.12 20.47
CA ALA A 415 64.92 24.28 19.42
C ALA A 415 65.29 23.64 18.04
N ILE A 416 64.49 22.69 17.50
CA ILE A 416 64.54 22.17 16.11
C ILE A 416 63.12 21.77 15.61
N GLN A 417 62.82 21.97 14.30
CA GLN A 417 61.58 21.55 13.60
C GLN A 417 61.79 20.24 12.78
N PRO A 418 60.72 19.48 12.46
CA PRO A 418 60.04 19.54 11.13
C PRO A 418 58.50 19.50 11.25
N SER A 419 57.60 19.78 10.27
CA SER A 419 57.55 19.86 8.79
C SER A 419 56.70 18.75 8.11
N SER A 420 56.09 19.07 6.96
CA SER A 420 55.33 18.21 6.01
C SER A 420 53.87 17.81 6.33
N ALA A 421 53.15 17.50 5.24
CA ALA A 421 51.77 17.00 5.08
C ALA A 421 51.76 16.15 3.77
N PRO A 422 50.64 15.68 3.17
CA PRO A 422 49.25 15.52 3.64
C PRO A 422 48.74 14.06 3.48
N MET A 423 47.46 13.79 3.76
CA MET A 423 46.74 12.62 3.22
C MET A 423 45.22 12.90 3.06
N GLN A 424 44.58 12.22 2.11
CA GLN A 424 43.13 12.29 1.82
C GLN A 424 42.41 11.04 2.34
N PHE A 425 41.10 11.12 2.62
CA PHE A 425 40.21 9.95 2.55
C PHE A 425 38.76 10.34 2.15
N ALA A 426 38.02 9.35 1.64
CA ALA A 426 36.69 9.45 1.03
C ALA A 426 35.58 9.94 2.00
N SER A 427 34.43 10.50 1.59
CA SER A 427 33.64 10.44 0.33
C SER A 427 32.87 9.13 0.07
N SER A 428 31.83 8.85 0.87
CA SER A 428 30.88 7.74 0.65
C SER A 428 29.48 8.05 1.20
N LEU A 429 28.63 8.80 0.47
CA LEU A 429 27.22 9.03 0.88
C LEU A 429 26.24 9.27 -0.29
N GLU A 430 26.31 8.45 -1.34
CA GLU A 430 25.42 8.63 -2.51
C GLU A 430 24.97 7.30 -3.12
N TYR A 431 24.11 6.55 -2.42
CA TYR A 431 23.57 5.29 -2.93
C TYR A 431 22.24 4.82 -2.29
N LEU A 432 21.13 5.57 -2.43
CA LEU A 432 19.79 5.02 -2.09
C LEU A 432 18.56 5.76 -2.69
N GLN A 433 18.54 6.11 -3.98
CA GLN A 433 17.31 6.66 -4.60
C GLN A 433 17.05 6.26 -6.06
N ALA A 434 16.83 4.97 -6.32
CA ALA A 434 16.28 4.48 -7.59
C ALA A 434 15.47 3.17 -7.45
N ARG A 435 14.49 2.97 -8.35
CA ARG A 435 13.72 1.72 -8.63
C ARG A 435 12.66 1.23 -7.61
N LYS A 436 11.46 1.83 -7.67
CA LYS A 436 10.11 1.22 -7.54
C LYS A 436 9.11 2.18 -8.21
N HIS A 437 8.06 1.81 -8.95
CA HIS A 437 7.64 0.59 -9.68
C HIS A 437 6.89 1.13 -10.92
N SER A 438 7.26 0.83 -12.17
CA SER A 438 6.74 -0.30 -12.96
C SER A 438 5.21 -0.42 -12.94
N ASP A 439 4.53 0.34 -13.82
CA ASP A 439 3.10 0.20 -14.10
C ASP A 439 2.76 -1.22 -14.58
N PHE A 440 1.63 -1.77 -14.10
CA PHE A 440 1.17 -3.09 -14.50
C PHE A 440 -0.18 -2.98 -15.20
N SER A 441 -0.21 -3.34 -16.49
CA SER A 441 -1.39 -3.23 -17.34
C SER A 441 -2.47 -4.26 -16.98
N PHE A 442 -3.73 -3.83 -16.99
CA PHE A 442 -4.89 -4.73 -16.91
C PHE A 442 -5.31 -5.19 -18.31
N PRO A 443 -5.42 -6.50 -18.59
CA PRO A 443 -6.03 -7.00 -19.81
C PRO A 443 -7.54 -6.71 -19.80
N ALA A 444 -8.00 -5.91 -20.76
CA ALA A 444 -9.43 -5.72 -21.02
C ALA A 444 -9.87 -6.70 -22.12
N ASP A 445 -10.48 -7.81 -21.72
CA ASP A 445 -11.06 -8.79 -22.63
C ASP A 445 -12.32 -9.43 -22.01
N TYR A 446 -13.10 -10.19 -22.79
CA TYR A 446 -14.43 -10.73 -22.45
C TYR A 446 -15.55 -9.70 -22.26
N ARG A 447 -15.90 -8.96 -23.33
CA ARG A 447 -17.23 -8.32 -23.39
C ARG A 447 -17.92 -8.25 -24.77
N GLU A 448 -17.62 -9.14 -25.70
CA GLU A 448 -18.26 -9.12 -27.04
C GLU A 448 -18.60 -10.50 -27.64
N THR A 449 -19.53 -11.24 -27.02
CA THR A 449 -20.06 -12.51 -27.55
C THR A 449 -21.60 -12.65 -27.49
N PHE A 450 -22.34 -11.56 -27.26
CA PHE A 450 -23.79 -11.61 -27.01
C PHE A 450 -24.70 -11.09 -28.15
N LEU A 451 -24.18 -10.88 -29.37
CA LEU A 451 -24.94 -10.34 -30.51
C LEU A 451 -25.19 -11.32 -31.67
N ALA A 452 -24.83 -12.59 -31.51
CA ALA A 452 -24.85 -13.59 -32.60
C ALA A 452 -26.01 -14.62 -32.56
N LYS A 453 -27.07 -14.40 -31.75
CA LYS A 453 -28.13 -15.40 -31.53
C LYS A 453 -29.58 -14.90 -31.49
N GLN A 454 -29.89 -13.74 -32.06
CA GLN A 454 -31.27 -13.17 -32.06
C GLN A 454 -31.87 -12.92 -33.46
N THR A 455 -31.44 -13.67 -34.49
CA THR A 455 -31.84 -13.43 -35.89
C THR A 455 -32.30 -14.70 -36.62
N THR A 456 -32.89 -15.68 -35.92
CA THR A 456 -33.26 -16.98 -36.55
C THR A 456 -34.55 -17.63 -36.01
N MET A 457 -35.48 -16.84 -35.44
CA MET A 457 -36.88 -17.28 -35.26
C MET A 457 -37.85 -16.10 -35.42
N ARG A 458 -38.23 -15.80 -36.67
CA ARG A 458 -39.44 -15.01 -36.98
C ARG A 458 -40.03 -15.21 -38.39
N VAL A 459 -39.94 -16.42 -38.92
CA VAL A 459 -40.78 -16.88 -40.04
C VAL A 459 -41.22 -18.31 -39.77
N TYR A 460 -42.39 -18.45 -39.13
CA TYR A 460 -43.40 -19.50 -39.27
C TYR A 460 -44.67 -19.01 -38.58
#